data_AF-A0A318Z6X8-F1
#
_entry.id   AF-A0A318Z6X8-F1
#
_cell.length_a   1.000
_cell.length_b   1.000
_cell.length_c   1.000
_cell.angle_alpha   90.00
_cell.angle_beta   90.00
_cell.angle_gamma   90.00
#
_symmetry.space_group_name_H-M   'P 1'
#
loop_
_entity.id
_entity.type
_entity.pdbx_description
1 polymer ?
#
loop_
_entity_poly.entity_id
_entity_poly.type
_entity_poly.pdbx_seq_one_letter_code
_entity_poly.pdbx_strand_id
1 'polypeptide(L)'
;MNPTPQLHNEMHELPIRPRGLLWQTDFITPSHEQHLLHIFRHELTWPDRPGRISLHYGYTFDYKTFNIDPDIPYRPFPDWLVPLLPARESRPPDQVCLQYYPPGAGIPPHVDAHGPYDQLYALSLGAPVMMQFRRGEERVEVDCEPRSLMCMSGEARLLWTHGIKKRKTDLVAGGAEDGEGGTGEGQRVRVRGERWSITYRWLREGGECECGDVELCDTAQRRLGVEKEKRSVVALREAAEEEEKRRREEKGGGRGGEGGES
;
A
#
# COMPACT_ATOMS: atom_id res chain seq x y z
N MET A 1 34.38 -18.61 1.09
CA MET A 1 33.78 -17.30 0.74
C MET A 1 33.39 -17.40 -0.72
N ASN A 2 32.12 -17.68 -1.00
CA ASN A 2 31.62 -17.65 -2.38
C ASN A 2 31.24 -16.20 -2.71
N PRO A 3 31.63 -15.67 -3.87
CA PRO A 3 31.17 -14.37 -4.30
C PRO A 3 29.67 -14.47 -4.59
N THR A 4 28.86 -13.75 -3.84
CA THR A 4 27.45 -13.54 -4.18
C THR A 4 27.42 -12.86 -5.55
N PRO A 5 26.72 -13.41 -6.56
CA PRO A 5 26.54 -12.69 -7.80
C PRO A 5 25.72 -11.44 -7.48
N GLN A 6 26.34 -10.27 -7.60
CA GLN A 6 25.64 -9.00 -7.66
C GLN A 6 24.84 -8.99 -8.96
N LEU A 7 23.59 -9.47 -8.91
CA LEU A 7 22.64 -9.20 -9.97
C LEU A 7 22.39 -7.69 -9.95
N HIS A 8 22.98 -6.99 -10.92
CA HIS A 8 22.70 -5.61 -11.25
C HIS A 8 21.22 -5.48 -11.64
N ASN A 9 20.31 -5.36 -10.66
CA ASN A 9 18.91 -5.01 -10.90
C ASN A 9 18.70 -3.54 -10.55
N GLU A 10 19.11 -2.66 -11.45
CA GLU A 10 18.74 -1.25 -11.38
C GLU A 10 17.26 -1.09 -11.74
N MET A 11 16.59 -0.18 -11.03
CA MET A 11 15.21 0.18 -11.38
C MET A 11 15.18 0.89 -12.74
N HIS A 12 14.23 0.53 -13.60
CA HIS A 12 14.02 1.17 -14.90
C HIS A 12 12.65 1.84 -14.95
N GLU A 13 12.50 2.92 -15.72
CA GLU A 13 11.19 3.52 -15.94
C GLU A 13 10.35 2.65 -16.88
N LEU A 14 9.11 2.35 -16.50
CA LEU A 14 8.19 1.61 -17.38
C LEU A 14 7.85 2.47 -18.61
N PRO A 15 7.79 1.88 -19.82
CA PRO A 15 7.50 2.60 -21.06
C PRO A 15 6.00 2.87 -21.24
N ILE A 16 5.35 3.37 -20.18
CA ILE A 16 3.91 3.63 -20.10
C ILE A 16 3.65 5.02 -19.48
N ARG A 17 2.40 5.47 -19.52
CA ARG A 17 1.94 6.54 -18.61
C ARG A 17 1.48 5.91 -17.28
N PRO A 18 1.47 6.66 -16.17
CA PRO A 18 2.15 7.94 -15.97
C PRO A 18 3.68 7.83 -16.01
N ARG A 19 4.37 8.94 -16.32
CA ARG A 19 5.83 9.04 -16.19
C ARG A 19 6.22 9.07 -14.70
N GLY A 20 7.42 8.60 -14.39
CA GLY A 20 7.90 8.48 -13.01
C GLY A 20 7.46 7.19 -12.30
N LEU A 21 7.03 6.18 -13.06
CA LEU A 21 6.90 4.80 -12.59
C LEU A 21 8.21 4.04 -12.85
N LEU A 22 9.04 3.93 -11.83
CA LEU A 22 10.23 3.10 -11.88
C LEU A 22 9.93 1.71 -11.31
N TRP A 23 10.58 0.71 -11.87
CA TRP A 23 10.26 -0.69 -11.62
C TRP A 23 11.53 -1.54 -11.50
N GLN A 24 11.49 -2.47 -10.55
CA GLN A 24 12.49 -3.51 -10.40
C GLN A 24 11.78 -4.85 -10.20
N THR A 25 11.99 -5.77 -11.12
CA THR A 25 11.59 -7.17 -10.97
C THR A 25 12.54 -7.89 -10.02
N ASP A 26 12.04 -8.91 -9.32
CA ASP A 26 12.82 -9.76 -8.42
C ASP A 26 13.72 -8.95 -7.45
N PHE A 27 13.16 -7.89 -6.86
CA PHE A 27 13.81 -7.08 -5.83
C PHE A 27 14.23 -7.92 -4.62
N ILE A 28 13.44 -8.95 -4.32
CA ILE A 28 13.81 -10.00 -3.36
C ILE A 28 13.78 -11.37 -4.02
N THR A 29 14.52 -12.31 -3.44
CA THR A 29 14.50 -13.70 -3.89
C THR A 29 13.20 -14.41 -3.48
N PRO A 30 12.80 -15.50 -4.16
CA PRO A 30 11.65 -16.31 -3.76
C PRO A 30 11.74 -16.84 -2.32
N SER A 31 12.94 -17.25 -1.88
CA SER A 31 13.14 -17.70 -0.50
C SER A 31 12.95 -16.58 0.53
N HIS A 32 13.38 -15.36 0.21
CA HIS A 32 13.16 -14.21 1.07
C HIS A 32 11.67 -13.85 1.14
N GLU A 33 10.95 -13.88 0.01
CA GLU A 33 9.49 -13.71 0.00
C GLU A 33 8.79 -14.74 0.89
N GLN A 34 9.15 -16.02 0.79
CA GLN A 34 8.57 -17.07 1.62
C GLN A 34 8.79 -16.82 3.12
N HIS A 35 9.98 -16.36 3.51
CA HIS A 35 10.29 -16.01 4.89
C HIS A 35 9.42 -14.83 5.38
N LEU A 36 9.28 -13.77 4.60
CA LEU A 36 8.41 -12.64 4.94
C LEU A 36 6.95 -13.06 5.06
N LEU A 37 6.47 -13.87 4.13
CA LEU A 37 5.11 -14.40 4.13
C LEU A 37 4.83 -15.31 5.34
N HIS A 38 5.86 -16.00 5.88
CA HIS A 38 5.75 -16.74 7.14
C HIS A 38 5.54 -15.77 8.31
N ILE A 39 6.41 -14.77 8.45
CA ILE A 39 6.31 -13.74 9.49
C ILE A 39 4.92 -13.08 9.46
N PHE A 40 4.45 -12.68 8.27
CA PHE A 40 3.17 -11.97 8.14
C PHE A 40 1.98 -12.82 8.57
N ARG A 41 2.02 -14.14 8.33
CA ARG A 41 0.89 -15.01 8.66
C ARG A 41 0.91 -15.50 10.11
N HIS A 42 2.10 -15.66 10.68
CA HIS A 42 2.26 -16.43 11.91
C HIS A 42 2.85 -15.64 13.08
N GLU A 43 3.55 -14.54 12.81
CA GLU A 43 4.25 -13.76 13.85
C GLU A 43 3.65 -12.37 14.06
N LEU A 44 3.02 -11.78 13.04
CA LEU A 44 2.37 -10.47 13.16
C LEU A 44 0.93 -10.59 13.68
N THR A 45 0.58 -9.72 14.63
CA THR A 45 -0.81 -9.52 15.03
C THR A 45 -1.48 -8.48 14.13
N TRP A 46 -2.50 -8.91 13.40
CA TRP A 46 -3.26 -8.05 12.49
C TRP A 46 -4.54 -7.52 13.14
N PRO A 47 -5.04 -6.34 12.73
CA PRO A 47 -6.36 -5.86 13.14
C PRO A 47 -7.47 -6.85 12.75
N ASP A 48 -8.34 -7.21 13.69
CA ASP A 48 -9.47 -8.11 13.46
C ASP A 48 -10.66 -7.36 12.84
N ARG A 49 -10.59 -7.13 11.52
CA ARG A 49 -11.67 -6.53 10.75
C ARG A 49 -11.68 -7.03 9.30
N PRO A 50 -12.84 -7.09 8.64
CA PRO A 50 -12.93 -7.59 7.28
C PRO A 50 -12.28 -6.63 6.27
N GLY A 51 -11.83 -7.18 5.15
CA GLY A 51 -11.30 -6.42 4.02
C GLY A 51 -9.81 -6.09 4.16
N ARG A 52 -9.39 -4.96 3.58
CA ARG A 52 -8.00 -4.52 3.62
C ARG A 52 -7.63 -4.07 5.03
N ILE A 53 -6.52 -4.58 5.55
CA ILE A 53 -5.96 -4.19 6.84
C ILE A 53 -4.50 -3.76 6.67
N SER A 54 -4.00 -2.97 7.63
CA SER A 54 -2.64 -2.41 7.57
C SER A 54 -1.99 -2.38 8.94
N LEU A 55 -0.67 -2.45 8.93
CA LEU A 55 0.22 -2.18 10.04
C LEU A 55 1.16 -1.05 9.63
N HIS A 56 1.42 -0.14 10.57
CA HIS A 56 2.32 0.99 10.35
C HIS A 56 3.55 0.83 11.23
N TYR A 57 4.71 1.17 10.68
CA TYR A 57 5.97 1.36 11.40
C TYR A 57 6.50 2.75 11.08
N GLY A 58 7.39 3.25 11.91
CA GLY A 58 7.91 4.61 11.85
C GLY A 58 6.99 5.62 12.53
N TYR A 59 7.00 6.85 12.03
CA TYR A 59 6.07 7.89 12.45
C TYR A 59 4.66 7.60 11.94
N THR A 60 3.66 7.97 12.73
CA THR A 60 2.27 7.99 12.26
C THR A 60 1.93 9.39 11.80
N PHE A 61 1.19 9.48 10.69
CA PHE A 61 0.85 10.74 10.06
C PHE A 61 -0.58 11.14 10.39
N ASP A 62 -0.77 12.34 10.93
CA ASP A 62 -2.10 12.88 11.15
C ASP A 62 -2.61 13.54 9.86
N TYR A 63 -3.63 12.94 9.27
CA TYR A 63 -4.26 13.41 8.04
C TYR A 63 -5.12 14.67 8.22
N LYS A 64 -5.36 15.15 9.46
CA LYS A 64 -5.95 16.48 9.71
C LYS A 64 -4.90 17.58 9.61
N THR A 65 -3.82 17.45 10.39
CA THR A 65 -2.78 18.48 10.49
C THR A 65 -1.72 18.37 9.39
N PHE A 66 -1.72 17.27 8.64
CA PHE A 66 -0.70 16.93 7.65
C PHE A 66 0.72 16.96 8.21
N ASN A 67 0.87 16.50 9.45
CA ASN A 67 2.16 16.43 10.13
C ASN A 67 2.34 15.06 10.80
N ILE A 68 3.54 14.82 11.33
CA ILE A 68 3.76 13.74 12.29
C ILE A 68 2.77 13.93 13.43
N ASP A 69 2.01 12.89 13.72
CA ASP A 69 1.09 12.86 14.85
C ASP A 69 1.93 12.78 16.15
N PRO A 70 1.98 13.84 16.97
CA PRO A 70 2.81 13.85 18.17
C PRO A 70 2.26 12.93 19.26
N ASP A 71 0.98 12.56 19.19
CA ASP A 71 0.30 11.73 20.19
C ASP A 71 0.52 10.23 19.94
N ILE A 72 1.03 9.85 18.76
CA ILE A 72 1.31 8.46 18.42
C ILE A 72 2.83 8.21 18.41
N PRO A 73 3.36 7.39 19.33
CA PRO A 73 4.79 7.14 19.44
C PRO A 73 5.35 6.46 18.18
N TYR A 74 6.59 6.79 17.86
CA TYR A 74 7.36 6.13 16.80
C TYR A 74 7.42 4.62 17.05
N ARG A 75 7.08 3.83 16.03
CA ARG A 75 7.19 2.36 16.09
C ARG A 75 8.45 1.91 15.37
N PRO A 76 9.40 1.25 16.05
CA PRO A 76 10.67 0.85 15.43
C PRO A 76 10.47 -0.14 14.29
N PHE A 77 11.38 -0.08 13.32
CA PHE A 77 11.42 -1.06 12.23
C PHE A 77 11.94 -2.40 12.75
N PRO A 78 11.22 -3.50 12.51
CA PRO A 78 11.71 -4.82 12.86
C PRO A 78 12.89 -5.22 11.97
N ASP A 79 13.77 -6.10 12.47
CA ASP A 79 15.02 -6.47 11.80
C ASP A 79 14.81 -7.01 10.37
N TRP A 80 13.71 -7.73 10.13
CA TRP A 80 13.37 -8.26 8.81
C TRP A 80 13.03 -7.18 7.77
N LEU A 81 12.71 -5.96 8.20
CA LEU A 81 12.35 -4.86 7.30
C LEU A 81 13.57 -4.11 6.76
N VAL A 82 14.67 -4.11 7.52
CA VAL A 82 15.90 -3.36 7.17
C VAL A 82 16.53 -3.82 5.85
N PRO A 83 16.61 -5.14 5.54
CA PRO A 83 17.13 -5.60 4.25
C PRO A 83 16.27 -5.24 3.03
N LEU A 84 15.05 -4.73 3.26
CA LEU A 84 14.09 -4.40 2.20
C LEU A 84 14.13 -2.91 1.82
N LEU A 85 15.05 -2.15 2.40
CA LEU A 85 15.21 -0.74 2.12
C LEU A 85 15.74 -0.54 0.68
N PRO A 86 15.11 0.33 -0.13
CA PRO A 86 15.59 0.64 -1.47
C PRO A 86 17.01 1.22 -1.42
N ALA A 87 17.98 0.58 -2.07
CA ALA A 87 19.38 0.98 -2.04
C ALA A 87 19.67 2.39 -2.61
N ARG A 88 18.67 3.00 -3.29
CA ARG A 88 18.76 4.36 -3.85
C ARG A 88 18.60 5.45 -2.79
N GLU A 89 18.10 5.10 -1.61
CA GLU A 89 17.88 6.05 -0.51
C GLU A 89 19.08 6.07 0.44
N SER A 90 19.54 7.27 0.79
CA SER A 90 20.72 7.47 1.64
C SER A 90 20.44 7.28 3.14
N ARG A 91 19.16 7.14 3.52
CA ARG A 91 18.71 6.94 4.90
C ARG A 91 17.45 6.05 4.95
N PRO A 92 17.14 5.46 6.12
CA PRO A 92 15.88 4.75 6.31
C PRO A 92 14.65 5.65 6.08
N PRO A 93 13.50 5.05 5.70
CA PRO A 93 12.22 5.74 5.58
C PRO A 93 11.76 6.25 6.94
N ASP A 94 10.87 7.24 6.91
CA ASP A 94 10.24 7.78 8.12
C ASP A 94 8.95 7.03 8.45
N GLN A 95 8.31 6.44 7.45
CA GLN A 95 7.05 5.73 7.59
C GLN A 95 7.04 4.50 6.68
N VAL A 96 6.61 3.36 7.22
CA VAL A 96 6.38 2.12 6.47
C VAL A 96 4.97 1.60 6.73
N CYS A 97 4.22 1.29 5.67
CA CYS A 97 2.89 0.71 5.74
C CYS A 97 2.90 -0.69 5.14
N LEU A 98 2.75 -1.71 5.98
CA LEU A 98 2.50 -3.09 5.54
C LEU A 98 0.99 -3.29 5.40
N GLN A 99 0.54 -3.76 4.24
CA GLN A 99 -0.88 -3.90 3.91
C GLN A 99 -1.19 -5.35 3.52
N TYR A 100 -2.29 -5.89 4.03
CA TYR A 100 -2.86 -7.17 3.63
C TYR A 100 -4.16 -6.96 2.86
N TYR A 101 -4.30 -7.68 1.74
CA TYR A 101 -5.47 -7.71 0.90
C TYR A 101 -5.94 -9.16 0.75
N PRO A 102 -7.08 -9.55 1.37
CA PRO A 102 -7.72 -10.81 1.04
C PRO A 102 -8.28 -10.78 -0.40
N PRO A 103 -8.50 -11.94 -1.04
CA PRO A 103 -9.13 -12.01 -2.36
C PRO A 103 -10.43 -11.19 -2.43
N GLY A 104 -10.55 -10.31 -3.43
CA GLY A 104 -11.69 -9.42 -3.57
C GLY A 104 -11.53 -8.03 -2.94
N ALA A 105 -10.58 -7.87 -2.01
CA ALA A 105 -10.30 -6.57 -1.42
C ALA A 105 -9.60 -5.62 -2.41
N GLY A 106 -9.61 -4.34 -2.06
CA GLY A 106 -9.04 -3.28 -2.86
C GLY A 106 -8.81 -2.02 -2.05
N ILE A 107 -8.31 -0.98 -2.73
CA ILE A 107 -8.14 0.37 -2.20
C ILE A 107 -8.73 1.34 -3.24
N PRO A 108 -9.66 2.23 -2.86
CA PRO A 108 -10.21 3.23 -3.78
C PRO A 108 -9.08 4.08 -4.40
N PRO A 109 -9.31 4.66 -5.60
CA PRO A 109 -8.38 5.61 -6.18
C PRO A 109 -8.07 6.76 -5.21
N HIS A 110 -6.80 7.03 -4.98
CA HIS A 110 -6.32 8.09 -4.09
C HIS A 110 -4.92 8.57 -4.53
N VAL A 111 -4.50 9.70 -3.97
CA VAL A 111 -3.09 10.12 -3.93
C VAL A 111 -2.63 10.09 -2.48
N ASP A 112 -1.35 9.80 -2.27
CA ASP A 112 -0.71 10.02 -0.98
C ASP A 112 -0.53 11.52 -0.75
N ALA A 113 -0.62 11.99 0.50
CA ALA A 113 -0.49 13.42 0.83
C ALA A 113 0.80 14.02 0.26
N HIS A 114 0.70 15.09 -0.53
CA HIS A 114 1.76 15.69 -1.33
C HIS A 114 2.80 16.42 -0.50
N GLY A 115 2.35 17.23 0.47
CA GLY A 115 3.24 18.00 1.35
C GLY A 115 4.30 17.12 2.04
N PRO A 116 3.90 16.11 2.82
CA PRO A 116 4.84 15.35 3.64
C PRO A 116 5.74 14.40 2.84
N TYR A 117 5.35 13.92 1.66
CA TYR A 117 6.09 12.83 1.00
C TYR A 117 6.51 13.23 -0.41
N ASP A 118 7.75 12.93 -0.77
CA ASP A 118 8.22 13.14 -2.14
C ASP A 118 7.97 11.91 -3.02
N GLN A 119 8.93 10.99 -3.09
CA GLN A 119 8.77 9.70 -3.76
C GLN A 119 8.36 8.58 -2.81
N LEU A 120 7.70 7.56 -3.36
CA LEU A 120 7.13 6.45 -2.62
C LEU A 120 7.54 5.14 -3.27
N TYR A 121 7.86 4.15 -2.44
CA TYR A 121 8.18 2.81 -2.91
C TYR A 121 7.12 1.81 -2.44
N ALA A 122 6.80 0.83 -3.28
CA ALA A 122 5.87 -0.24 -2.95
C ALA A 122 6.44 -1.60 -3.39
N LEU A 123 6.74 -2.45 -2.42
CA LEU A 123 7.12 -3.85 -2.64
C LEU A 123 5.84 -4.70 -2.65
N SER A 124 5.62 -5.46 -3.73
CA SER A 124 4.48 -6.39 -3.84
C SER A 124 4.90 -7.81 -3.47
N LEU A 125 4.06 -8.52 -2.71
CA LEU A 125 4.35 -9.85 -2.13
C LEU A 125 3.12 -10.76 -2.22
N GLY A 126 3.33 -12.06 -2.43
CA GLY A 126 2.25 -13.05 -2.50
C GLY A 126 1.56 -13.08 -3.86
N ALA A 127 0.24 -12.89 -3.90
CA ALA A 127 -0.49 -12.90 -5.16
C ALA A 127 -0.33 -11.58 -5.95
N PRO A 128 -0.18 -11.64 -7.29
CA PRO A 128 -0.16 -10.46 -8.13
C PRO A 128 -1.51 -9.75 -8.17
N VAL A 129 -1.51 -8.45 -8.46
CA VAL A 129 -2.74 -7.66 -8.59
C VAL A 129 -2.62 -6.54 -9.62
N MET A 130 -3.70 -6.26 -10.33
CA MET A 130 -3.76 -5.04 -11.15
C MET A 130 -4.00 -3.81 -10.27
N MET A 131 -3.05 -2.88 -10.29
CA MET A 131 -3.20 -1.53 -9.78
C MET A 131 -3.56 -0.60 -10.93
N GLN A 132 -4.58 0.24 -10.73
CA GLN A 132 -5.02 1.20 -11.71
C GLN A 132 -4.55 2.61 -11.34
N PHE A 133 -3.89 3.25 -12.29
CA PHE A 133 -3.60 4.69 -12.30
C PHE A 133 -4.67 5.43 -13.09
N ARG A 134 -5.10 6.60 -12.59
CA ARG A 134 -6.11 7.45 -13.25
C ARG A 134 -5.75 8.93 -13.22
N ARG A 135 -5.97 9.62 -14.35
CA ARG A 135 -5.97 11.09 -14.48
C ARG A 135 -7.06 11.49 -15.47
N GLY A 136 -8.05 12.28 -15.04
CA GLY A 136 -9.22 12.62 -15.86
C GLY A 136 -9.95 11.36 -16.36
N GLU A 137 -9.98 11.16 -17.68
CA GLU A 137 -10.54 9.96 -18.33
C GLU A 137 -9.50 8.86 -18.57
N GLU A 138 -8.20 9.17 -18.49
CA GLU A 138 -7.12 8.23 -18.76
C GLU A 138 -7.04 7.15 -17.67
N ARG A 139 -6.87 5.89 -18.09
CA ARG A 139 -6.76 4.73 -17.20
C ARG A 139 -5.59 3.86 -17.66
N VAL A 140 -4.65 3.61 -16.76
CA VAL A 140 -3.57 2.65 -16.99
C VAL A 140 -3.61 1.59 -15.90
N GLU A 141 -3.54 0.32 -16.29
CA GLU A 141 -3.48 -0.81 -15.36
C GLU A 141 -2.05 -1.36 -15.37
N VAL A 142 -1.44 -1.48 -14.20
CA VAL A 142 -0.10 -2.01 -13.98
C VAL A 142 -0.23 -3.32 -13.23
N ASP A 143 0.39 -4.38 -13.75
CA ASP A 143 0.39 -5.68 -13.10
C ASP A 143 1.46 -5.74 -12.01
N CYS A 144 1.04 -5.68 -10.76
CA CYS A 144 1.93 -5.73 -9.62
C CYS A 144 2.28 -7.18 -9.26
N GLU A 145 3.24 -7.74 -10.01
CA GLU A 145 3.77 -9.09 -9.79
C GLU A 145 4.51 -9.21 -8.43
N PRO A 146 4.51 -10.38 -7.77
CA PRO A 146 5.25 -10.57 -6.52
C PRO A 146 6.74 -10.31 -6.67
N ARG A 147 7.37 -9.91 -5.56
CA ARG A 147 8.79 -9.55 -5.44
C ARG A 147 9.21 -8.35 -6.28
N SER A 148 8.27 -7.62 -6.86
CA SER A 148 8.56 -6.39 -7.57
C SER A 148 8.58 -5.19 -6.63
N LEU A 149 9.54 -4.29 -6.85
CA LEU A 149 9.58 -2.99 -6.22
C LEU A 149 9.20 -1.93 -7.25
N MET A 150 8.14 -1.18 -6.94
CA MET A 150 7.72 -0.02 -7.70
C MET A 150 8.16 1.24 -6.96
N CYS A 151 8.68 2.24 -7.68
CA CYS A 151 8.78 3.61 -7.19
C CYS A 151 7.86 4.52 -8.00
N MET A 152 7.09 5.33 -7.27
CA MET A 152 6.28 6.41 -7.83
C MET A 152 6.98 7.73 -7.48
N SER A 153 7.39 8.46 -8.51
CA SER A 153 7.95 9.81 -8.41
C SER A 153 7.32 10.73 -9.45
N GLY A 154 7.50 12.05 -9.29
CA GLY A 154 7.01 13.05 -10.25
C GLY A 154 5.52 12.89 -10.60
N GLU A 155 5.22 12.80 -11.90
CA GLU A 155 3.85 12.74 -12.42
C GLU A 155 3.05 11.57 -11.83
N ALA A 156 3.61 10.36 -11.81
CA ALA A 156 2.92 9.16 -11.33
C ALA A 156 2.46 9.27 -9.87
N ARG A 157 3.25 9.98 -9.04
CA ARG A 157 2.98 10.16 -7.62
C ARG A 157 2.05 11.33 -7.33
N LEU A 158 2.18 12.42 -8.10
CA LEU A 158 1.56 13.70 -7.80
C LEU A 158 0.29 13.97 -8.60
N LEU A 159 0.23 13.52 -9.85
CA LEU A 159 -0.82 13.96 -10.80
C LEU A 159 -1.77 12.82 -11.21
N TRP A 160 -1.52 11.63 -10.68
CA TRP A 160 -2.32 10.43 -10.95
C TRP A 160 -2.78 9.81 -9.65
N THR A 161 -4.08 9.52 -9.57
CA THR A 161 -4.61 8.68 -8.49
C THR A 161 -4.26 7.22 -8.78
N HIS A 162 -4.00 6.43 -7.74
CA HIS A 162 -3.76 5.00 -7.86
C HIS A 162 -4.71 4.22 -6.94
N GLY A 163 -5.06 3.01 -7.35
CA GLY A 163 -5.96 2.16 -6.56
C GLY A 163 -6.03 0.73 -7.04
N ILE A 164 -6.53 -0.16 -6.19
CA ILE A 164 -6.79 -1.57 -6.53
C ILE A 164 -8.31 -1.75 -6.50
N LYS A 165 -8.91 -2.09 -7.65
CA LYS A 165 -10.36 -2.32 -7.73
C LYS A 165 -10.78 -3.49 -6.82
N LYS A 166 -11.93 -3.37 -6.16
CA LYS A 166 -12.55 -4.50 -5.43
C LYS A 166 -13.14 -5.49 -6.44
N ARG A 167 -12.40 -6.57 -6.72
CA ARG A 167 -12.82 -7.66 -7.62
C ARG A 167 -12.05 -8.93 -7.30
N LYS A 168 -12.61 -10.09 -7.65
CA LYS A 168 -12.00 -11.41 -7.40
C LYS A 168 -11.08 -11.90 -8.52
N THR A 169 -11.13 -11.25 -9.69
CA THR A 169 -10.36 -11.64 -10.88
C THR A 169 -9.78 -10.41 -11.58
N ASP A 170 -8.65 -10.61 -12.26
CA ASP A 170 -8.00 -9.63 -13.12
C ASP A 170 -7.96 -10.13 -14.57
N LEU A 171 -8.03 -9.21 -15.53
CA LEU A 171 -7.72 -9.48 -16.93
C LEU A 171 -6.24 -9.16 -17.14
N VAL A 172 -5.47 -10.12 -17.63
CA VAL A 172 -4.03 -9.94 -17.89
C VAL A 172 -3.70 -10.43 -19.30
N ALA A 173 -2.64 -9.88 -19.89
CA ALA A 173 -2.17 -10.32 -21.20
C ALA A 173 -1.83 -11.82 -21.14
N GLY A 174 -2.24 -12.60 -22.14
CA GLY A 174 -1.85 -14.00 -22.30
C GLY A 174 -0.35 -14.08 -22.51
N GLY A 175 0.33 -14.91 -21.72
CA GLY A 175 1.69 -15.29 -22.04
C GLY A 175 1.66 -16.35 -23.14
N ALA A 176 2.77 -16.49 -23.89
CA ALA A 176 3.02 -17.74 -24.60
C ALA A 176 2.94 -18.86 -23.54
N GLU A 177 1.99 -19.79 -23.71
CA GLU A 177 1.94 -20.97 -22.86
C GLU A 177 3.29 -21.71 -22.96
N ASP A 178 3.65 -22.46 -21.91
CA ASP A 178 4.79 -23.38 -21.87
C ASP A 178 4.57 -24.57 -22.85
N GLY A 179 4.45 -24.26 -24.14
CA GLY A 179 4.15 -25.17 -25.22
C GLY A 179 4.28 -24.44 -26.56
N GLU A 180 5.21 -24.90 -27.38
CA GLU A 180 5.53 -24.37 -28.70
C GLU A 180 4.28 -24.11 -29.56
N GLY A 181 4.10 -22.87 -30.03
CA GLY A 181 3.29 -22.59 -31.23
C GLY A 181 2.09 -21.65 -31.11
N GLY A 182 1.82 -21.03 -29.96
CA GLY A 182 0.71 -20.08 -29.82
C GLY A 182 1.10 -18.62 -30.12
N THR A 183 0.61 -18.03 -31.22
CA THR A 183 0.60 -16.58 -31.44
C THR A 183 -0.47 -15.93 -30.54
N GLY A 184 -0.19 -15.85 -29.24
CA GLY A 184 -1.20 -15.59 -28.21
C GLY A 184 -1.48 -14.11 -27.93
N GLU A 185 -2.22 -13.43 -28.80
CA GLU A 185 -2.87 -12.13 -28.49
C GLU A 185 -4.16 -12.30 -27.65
N GLY A 186 -4.19 -13.28 -26.75
CA GLY A 186 -5.36 -13.55 -25.90
C GLY A 186 -5.28 -12.84 -24.56
N GLN A 187 -6.39 -12.33 -24.01
CA GLN A 187 -6.46 -11.96 -22.59
C GLN A 187 -6.79 -13.21 -21.76
N ARG A 188 -6.11 -13.40 -20.63
CA ARG A 188 -6.44 -14.45 -19.65
C ARG A 188 -7.07 -13.85 -18.39
N VAL A 189 -7.95 -14.61 -17.75
CA VAL A 189 -8.54 -14.25 -16.46
C VAL A 189 -7.69 -14.86 -15.33
N ARG A 190 -7.12 -14.03 -14.46
CA ARG A 190 -6.39 -14.47 -13.27
C ARG A 190 -7.25 -14.31 -12.02
N VAL A 191 -7.44 -15.38 -11.24
CA VAL A 191 -8.08 -15.31 -9.92
C VAL A 191 -7.12 -14.66 -8.92
N ARG A 192 -7.60 -13.71 -8.12
CA ARG A 192 -6.79 -13.07 -7.09
C ARG A 192 -6.61 -13.98 -5.88
N GLY A 193 -5.38 -14.05 -5.40
CA GLY A 193 -5.03 -14.68 -4.12
C GLY A 193 -4.84 -13.66 -3.00
N GLU A 194 -4.29 -14.13 -1.88
CA GLU A 194 -3.83 -13.27 -0.80
C GLU A 194 -2.63 -12.43 -1.23
N ARG A 195 -2.68 -11.12 -1.03
CA ARG A 195 -1.61 -10.20 -1.38
C ARG A 195 -1.17 -9.39 -0.18
N TRP A 196 0.13 -9.16 -0.08
CA TRP A 196 0.73 -8.17 0.79
C TRP A 196 1.45 -7.09 -0.01
N SER A 197 1.59 -5.92 0.59
CA SER A 197 2.55 -4.93 0.11
C SER A 197 3.17 -4.13 1.23
N ILE A 198 4.42 -3.75 1.06
CA ILE A 198 5.11 -2.82 1.94
C ILE A 198 5.31 -1.51 1.20
N THR A 199 4.78 -0.42 1.74
CA THR A 199 4.92 0.93 1.19
C THR A 199 5.86 1.74 2.07
N TYR A 200 6.91 2.32 1.48
CA TYR A 200 7.93 3.10 2.16
C TYR A 200 7.80 4.58 1.80
N ARG A 201 7.93 5.45 2.80
CA ARG A 201 7.80 6.91 2.64
C ARG A 201 8.90 7.66 3.39
N TRP A 202 9.42 8.69 2.75
CA TRP A 202 10.35 9.65 3.33
C TRP A 202 9.67 11.01 3.44
N LEU A 203 9.87 11.65 4.58
CA LEU A 203 9.42 13.01 4.81
C LEU A 203 10.21 13.97 3.93
N ARG A 204 9.48 14.82 3.23
CA ARG A 204 9.98 15.97 2.49
C ARG A 204 10.45 17.01 3.50
N GLU A 205 11.66 17.52 3.31
CA GLU A 205 12.15 18.65 4.10
C GLU A 205 11.20 19.87 3.93
N GLY A 206 10.79 20.46 5.05
CA GLY A 206 9.81 21.53 5.08
C GLY A 206 8.34 21.11 4.90
N GLY A 207 8.07 19.89 4.43
CA GLY A 207 6.70 19.35 4.30
C GLY A 207 5.80 20.10 3.29
N GLU A 208 6.40 20.86 2.37
CA GLU A 208 5.70 21.72 1.42
C GLU A 208 5.89 21.23 -0.02
N CYS A 209 4.80 20.96 -0.71
CA CYS A 209 4.81 20.55 -2.11
C CYS A 209 4.60 21.71 -3.07
N GLU A 210 5.45 21.79 -4.10
CA GLU A 210 5.44 22.83 -5.14
C GLU A 210 4.87 22.33 -6.48
N CYS A 211 4.10 21.24 -6.50
CA CYS A 211 3.61 20.67 -7.77
C CYS A 211 2.51 21.53 -8.45
N GLY A 212 1.93 22.50 -7.75
CA GLY A 212 0.92 23.41 -8.27
C GLY A 212 -0.46 22.80 -8.55
N ASP A 213 -0.66 21.51 -8.28
CA ASP A 213 -1.91 20.80 -8.59
C ASP A 213 -2.98 21.07 -7.53
N VAL A 214 -3.90 21.98 -7.80
CA VAL A 214 -4.94 22.38 -6.83
C VAL A 214 -6.02 21.31 -6.60
N GLU A 215 -6.10 20.29 -7.46
CA GLU A 215 -7.12 19.24 -7.36
C GLU A 215 -6.70 18.13 -6.38
N LEU A 216 -5.42 17.76 -6.38
CA LEU A 216 -4.87 16.63 -5.64
C LEU A 216 -3.91 17.04 -4.53
N CYS A 217 -3.20 18.17 -4.67
CA CYS A 217 -2.19 18.60 -3.71
C CYS A 217 -2.79 19.29 -2.49
N ASP A 218 -2.62 18.68 -1.32
CA ASP A 218 -3.00 19.26 -0.03
C ASP A 218 -2.27 20.58 0.26
N THR A 219 -1.00 20.70 -0.10
CA THR A 219 -0.26 21.96 0.05
C THR A 219 -0.87 23.08 -0.81
N ALA A 220 -1.16 22.81 -2.09
CA ALA A 220 -1.74 23.81 -2.98
C ALA A 220 -3.17 24.20 -2.54
N GLN A 221 -3.96 23.22 -2.09
CA GLN A 221 -5.30 23.45 -1.56
C GLN A 221 -5.28 24.33 -0.31
N ARG A 222 -4.36 24.07 0.62
CA ARG A 222 -4.18 24.88 1.84
C ARG A 222 -3.80 26.33 1.49
N ARG A 223 -2.84 26.52 0.57
CA ARG A 223 -2.42 27.86 0.11
C ARG A 223 -3.57 28.67 -0.51
N LEU A 224 -4.54 28.00 -1.11
CA LEU A 224 -5.73 28.63 -1.71
C LEU A 224 -6.96 28.65 -0.81
N GLY A 225 -6.90 28.06 0.39
CA GLY A 225 -8.05 27.97 1.29
C GLY A 225 -9.20 27.09 0.77
N VAL A 226 -8.92 26.09 -0.07
CA VAL A 226 -9.91 25.19 -0.69
C VAL A 226 -9.77 23.74 -0.23
N GLU A 227 -9.08 23.52 0.89
CA GLU A 227 -8.87 22.18 1.45
C GLU A 227 -10.19 21.50 1.83
N LYS A 228 -10.27 20.19 1.55
CA LYS A 228 -11.40 19.36 1.95
C LYS A 228 -11.16 18.86 3.37
N GLU A 229 -12.22 18.80 4.19
CA GLU A 229 -12.17 18.27 5.55
C GLU A 229 -11.70 16.80 5.56
N LYS A 230 -10.66 16.49 6.36
CA LYS A 230 -10.09 15.12 6.49
C LYS A 230 -10.27 14.59 7.92
N ARG A 231 -10.37 13.27 8.05
CA ARG A 231 -10.52 12.59 9.36
C ARG A 231 -9.14 12.26 9.94
N SER A 232 -8.94 12.49 11.25
CA SER A 232 -7.65 12.20 11.92
C SER A 232 -7.53 10.71 12.22
N VAL A 233 -6.29 10.24 12.34
CA VAL A 233 -6.01 8.85 12.73
C VAL A 233 -6.51 8.56 14.14
N VAL A 234 -6.32 9.49 15.08
CA VAL A 234 -6.87 9.39 16.44
C VAL A 234 -8.39 9.24 16.40
N ALA A 235 -9.11 10.10 15.68
CA ALA A 235 -10.57 10.01 15.58
C ALA A 235 -11.03 8.70 14.92
N LEU A 236 -10.26 8.17 13.96
CA LEU A 236 -10.55 6.86 13.36
C LEU A 236 -10.25 5.70 14.31
N ARG A 237 -9.23 5.80 15.17
CA ARG A 237 -8.90 4.80 16.20
C ARG A 237 -9.93 4.82 17.32
N GLU A 238 -10.26 5.99 17.86
CA GLU A 238 -11.30 6.17 18.87
C GLU A 238 -12.65 5.66 18.38
N ALA A 239 -13.05 6.01 17.14
CA ALA A 239 -14.29 5.50 16.56
C ALA A 239 -14.27 3.97 16.40
N ALA A 240 -13.12 3.37 16.04
CA ALA A 240 -12.99 1.92 15.93
C ALA A 240 -13.05 1.22 17.30
N GLU A 241 -12.40 1.78 18.31
CA GLU A 241 -12.43 1.28 19.70
C GLU A 241 -13.85 1.40 20.29
N GLU A 242 -14.55 2.49 20.01
CA GLU A 242 -15.94 2.70 20.44
C GLU A 242 -16.91 1.75 19.74
N GLU A 243 -16.73 1.51 18.43
CA GLU A 243 -17.51 0.50 17.69
C GLU A 243 -17.24 -0.92 18.24
N GLU A 244 -15.99 -1.25 18.56
CA GLU A 244 -15.64 -2.52 19.17
C GLU A 244 -16.27 -2.69 20.55
N LYS A 245 -16.26 -1.64 21.38
CA LYS A 245 -16.91 -1.63 22.69
C LYS A 245 -18.42 -1.87 22.57
N ARG A 246 -19.10 -1.17 21.65
CA ARG A 246 -20.55 -1.36 21.39
C ARG A 246 -20.85 -2.80 20.94
N ARG A 247 -20.05 -3.36 20.03
CA ARG A 247 -20.20 -4.76 19.59
C ARG A 247 -20.00 -5.78 20.72
N ARG A 248 -19.11 -5.50 21.69
CA ARG A 248 -18.90 -6.37 22.87
C ARG A 248 -20.08 -6.29 23.84
N GLU A 249 -20.64 -5.10 24.06
CA GLU A 249 -21.82 -4.89 24.90
C GLU A 249 -23.07 -5.59 24.33
N GLU A 250 -23.28 -5.50 23.01
CA GLU A 250 -24.39 -6.19 22.31
C GLU A 250 -24.29 -7.72 22.38
N LYS A 251 -23.06 -8.28 22.36
CA LYS A 251 -22.84 -9.74 22.51
C LYS A 251 -22.89 -10.20 23.97
N GLY A 252 -22.68 -9.31 24.94
CA GLY A 252 -22.73 -9.62 26.37
C GLY A 252 -24.12 -9.61 27.01
N GLY A 253 -25.10 -8.92 26.39
CA GLY A 253 -26.45 -8.76 26.94
C GLY A 253 -27.40 -9.97 26.80
N GLY A 254 -26.95 -11.09 26.20
CA GLY A 254 -27.81 -12.23 25.85
C GLY A 254 -27.94 -13.36 26.90
N ARG A 255 -27.58 -13.15 28.17
CA ARG A 255 -27.77 -14.15 29.24
C ARG A 255 -28.38 -13.51 30.49
N GLY A 256 -29.70 -13.52 30.56
CA GLY A 256 -30.42 -13.20 31.79
C GLY A 256 -31.93 -13.18 31.56
N GLY A 257 -32.58 -14.34 31.71
CA GLY A 257 -34.04 -14.37 31.73
C GLY A 257 -34.70 -15.70 31.38
N GLU A 258 -34.25 -16.83 31.93
CA GLU A 258 -35.16 -17.97 32.15
C GLU A 258 -35.11 -18.29 33.64
N GLY A 259 -36.18 -17.92 34.35
CA GLY A 259 -36.30 -18.11 35.77
C GLY A 259 -37.67 -17.66 36.27
N GLY A 260 -38.63 -18.56 36.19
CA GLY A 260 -39.90 -18.50 36.94
C GLY A 260 -41.12 -18.31 36.06
N GLU A 261 -41.98 -19.33 35.97
CA GLU A 261 -43.12 -19.47 36.90
C GLU A 261 -43.87 -20.79 36.64
N SER A 262 -44.15 -21.48 37.77
CA SER A 262 -45.23 -22.44 38.07
C SER A 262 -45.52 -23.62 37.14
#